data_AF-A0A2V7HYV1-F1
#
_entry.id   AF-A0A2V7HYV1-F1
#
_cell.length_a   1.000
_cell.length_b   1.000
_cell.length_c   1.000
_cell.angle_alpha   90.00
_cell.angle_beta   90.00
_cell.angle_gamma   90.00
#
_symmetry.space_group_name_H-M   'P 1'
#
loop_
_entity.id
_entity.type
_entity.pdbx_description
1 polymer ?
#
loop_
_entity_poly.entity_id
_entity_poly.type
_entity_poly.pdbx_seq_one_letter_code
_entity_poly.pdbx_strand_id
1 'polypeptide(L)'
;MSFLAEPEFWARLWSIVLIDLTLAGDNALVIALAVRSLPRRQQLWGRLLGTLGAVALRLIFIAVASAALTIPFVQLIGGLLLVWIAVKLVRGEPGAEHDLRGGTSLANAVWVILVADAVMSLDNVLGVAAAADGDLRLVVFGITLSLPLVVWGS
;
A
#
# COMPACT_ATOMS: atom_id res chain seq x y z
N MET A 1 8.63 -27.67 -7.53
CA MET A 1 9.39 -27.69 -6.26
C MET A 1 10.85 -27.18 -6.44
N SER A 2 11.21 -26.54 -7.56
CA SER A 2 12.57 -26.00 -7.82
C SER A 2 12.73 -24.50 -7.58
N PHE A 3 11.64 -23.74 -7.52
CA PHE A 3 11.69 -22.26 -7.42
C PHE A 3 12.29 -21.74 -6.10
N LEU A 4 12.25 -22.51 -5.01
CA LEU A 4 12.82 -22.13 -3.71
C LEU A 4 14.36 -22.13 -3.70
N ALA A 5 15.00 -22.81 -4.67
CA ALA A 5 16.46 -22.87 -4.78
C ALA A 5 17.04 -21.78 -5.70
N GLU A 6 16.19 -21.04 -6.41
CA GLU A 6 16.62 -20.02 -7.36
C GLU A 6 16.96 -18.70 -6.63
N PRO A 7 18.18 -18.17 -6.78
CA PRO A 7 18.57 -16.90 -6.15
C PRO A 7 17.68 -15.72 -6.57
N GLU A 8 17.14 -15.78 -7.79
CA GLU A 8 16.27 -14.76 -8.36
C GLU A 8 14.93 -14.66 -7.60
N PHE A 9 14.36 -15.80 -7.18
CA PHE A 9 13.14 -15.82 -6.36
C PHE A 9 13.34 -15.06 -5.05
N TRP A 10 14.45 -15.34 -4.35
CA TRP A 10 14.79 -14.67 -3.09
C TRP A 10 15.09 -13.19 -3.30
N ALA A 11 15.78 -12.81 -4.38
CA ALA A 11 16.06 -11.41 -4.70
C ALA A 11 14.77 -10.60 -4.95
N ARG A 12 13.83 -11.17 -5.72
CA ARG A 12 12.51 -10.56 -5.98
C ARG A 12 11.69 -10.46 -4.69
N LEU A 13 11.66 -11.52 -3.88
CA LEU A 13 10.96 -11.53 -2.59
C LEU A 13 11.50 -10.47 -1.63
N TRP A 14 12.82 -10.40 -1.46
CA TRP A 14 13.45 -9.37 -0.61
C TRP A 14 13.18 -7.97 -1.12
N SER A 15 13.19 -7.75 -2.44
CA SER A 15 12.85 -6.44 -3.02
C SER A 15 11.41 -6.04 -2.69
N ILE A 16 10.44 -6.96 -2.85
CA ILE A 16 9.03 -6.71 -2.49
C ILE A 16 8.90 -6.38 -1.01
N VAL A 17 9.52 -7.18 -0.13
CA VAL A 17 9.49 -6.96 1.33
C VAL A 17 10.11 -5.61 1.70
N LEU A 18 11.24 -5.24 1.10
CA LEU A 18 11.91 -3.96 1.36
C LEU A 18 11.08 -2.77 0.89
N ILE A 19 10.49 -2.84 -0.31
CA ILE A 19 9.60 -1.81 -0.83
C ILE A 19 8.40 -1.63 0.11
N ASP A 20 7.72 -2.73 0.45
CA ASP A 20 6.50 -2.68 1.25
C ASP A 20 6.80 -2.24 2.70
N LEU A 21 7.93 -2.65 3.29
CA LEU A 21 8.33 -2.23 4.64
C LEU A 21 8.71 -0.75 4.69
N THR A 22 9.41 -0.25 3.67
CA THR A 22 9.79 1.17 3.58
C THR A 22 8.55 2.06 3.47
N LEU A 23 7.55 1.64 2.68
CA LEU A 23 6.29 2.36 2.54
C LEU A 23 5.26 2.05 3.64
N ALA A 24 5.47 1.03 4.48
CA ALA A 24 4.52 0.69 5.53
C ALA A 24 4.54 1.68 6.70
N GLY A 25 5.64 2.40 6.92
CA GLY A 25 5.80 3.35 8.02
C GLY A 25 4.72 4.44 8.03
N ASP A 26 4.50 5.09 6.89
CA ASP A 26 3.55 6.21 6.80
C ASP A 26 2.09 5.70 6.82
N ASN A 27 1.86 4.52 6.22
CA ASN A 27 0.58 3.82 6.27
C ASN A 27 0.15 3.47 7.71
N ALA A 28 1.09 2.97 8.52
CA ALA A 28 0.84 2.67 9.94
C ALA A 28 0.51 3.93 10.75
N LEU A 29 1.21 5.04 10.47
CA LEU A 29 0.94 6.33 11.11
C LEU A 29 -0.47 6.84 10.79
N VAL A 30 -0.90 6.78 9.53
CA VAL A 30 -2.25 7.20 9.13
C VAL A 30 -3.32 6.34 9.79
N ILE A 31 -3.13 5.02 9.88
CA ILE A 31 -4.04 4.11 10.60
C ILE A 31 -4.14 4.52 12.07
N ALA A 32 -3.01 4.76 12.74
CA ALA A 32 -3.00 5.19 14.13
C ALA A 32 -3.71 6.55 14.33
N LEU A 33 -3.48 7.51 13.43
CA LEU A 33 -4.09 8.84 13.46
C LEU A 33 -5.60 8.82 13.17
N ALA A 34 -6.07 7.91 12.31
CA ALA A 34 -7.49 7.76 12.01
C ALA A 34 -8.24 7.11 13.19
N VAL A 35 -7.62 6.12 13.83
CA VAL A 35 -8.24 5.35 14.92
C VAL A 35 -8.14 6.04 16.28
N ARG A 36 -7.19 6.97 16.49
CA ARG A 36 -7.03 7.69 17.77
C ARG A 36 -8.28 8.45 18.23
N SER A 37 -9.16 8.82 17.29
CA SER A 37 -10.41 9.54 17.56
C SER A 37 -11.54 8.63 18.06
N LEU A 38 -11.38 7.31 17.98
CA LEU A 38 -12.37 6.32 18.42
C LEU A 38 -12.25 6.02 19.93
N PRO A 39 -13.36 5.64 20.59
CA PRO A 39 -13.32 5.13 21.96
C PRO A 39 -12.39 3.91 22.07
N ARG A 40 -11.64 3.77 23.18
CA ARG A 40 -10.62 2.70 23.34
C ARG A 40 -11.12 1.29 23.05
N ARG A 41 -12.39 1.01 23.33
CA ARG A 41 -13.04 -0.28 23.06
C ARG A 41 -13.25 -0.57 21.56
N GLN A 42 -13.34 0.47 20.73
CA GLN A 42 -13.52 0.38 19.28
C GLN A 42 -12.20 0.52 18.50
N GLN A 43 -11.12 1.01 19.13
CA GLN A 43 -9.83 1.21 18.47
C GLN A 43 -9.22 -0.09 17.92
N LEU A 44 -9.39 -1.21 18.63
CA LEU A 44 -8.91 -2.51 18.12
C LEU A 44 -9.64 -2.90 16.84
N TRP A 45 -10.97 -2.73 16.82
CA TRP A 45 -11.79 -3.01 15.65
C TRP A 45 -11.51 -2.05 14.50
N GLY A 46 -11.24 -0.78 14.80
CA GLY A 46 -10.87 0.22 13.79
C GLY A 46 -9.55 -0.13 13.12
N ARG A 47 -8.54 -0.54 13.91
CA ARG A 47 -7.26 -1.03 13.38
C ARG A 47 -7.46 -2.29 12.54
N LEU A 48 -8.09 -3.32 13.09
CA LEU A 48 -8.26 -4.60 12.39
C LEU A 48 -9.05 -4.46 11.08
N LEU A 49 -10.22 -3.81 11.12
CA LEU A 49 -11.04 -3.62 9.93
C LEU A 49 -10.39 -2.67 8.93
N GLY A 50 -9.74 -1.61 9.40
CA GLY A 50 -9.01 -0.67 8.56
C GLY A 50 -7.84 -1.35 7.83
N THR A 51 -6.99 -2.08 8.55
CA THR A 51 -5.85 -2.81 7.98
C THR A 51 -6.31 -3.90 7.01
N LEU A 52 -7.33 -4.70 7.37
CA LEU A 52 -7.86 -5.73 6.47
C LEU A 52 -8.45 -5.12 5.19
N GLY A 53 -9.19 -4.01 5.32
CA GLY A 53 -9.75 -3.30 4.18
C GLY A 53 -8.67 -2.71 3.27
N ALA A 54 -7.66 -2.06 3.84
CA ALA A 54 -6.51 -1.52 3.12
C ALA A 54 -5.75 -2.62 2.35
N VAL A 55 -5.44 -3.74 3.01
CA VAL A 55 -4.78 -4.88 2.36
C VAL A 55 -5.60 -5.44 1.21
N ALA A 56 -6.90 -5.63 1.41
CA ALA A 56 -7.77 -6.14 0.36
C ALA A 56 -7.79 -5.19 -0.84
N LEU A 57 -7.90 -3.88 -0.60
CA LEU A 57 -7.84 -2.87 -1.66
C LEU A 57 -6.49 -2.90 -2.39
N ARG A 58 -5.39 -3.01 -1.66
CA ARG A 58 -4.03 -3.12 -2.22
C ARG A 58 -3.88 -4.33 -3.11
N LEU A 59 -4.35 -5.50 -2.69
CA LEU A 59 -4.32 -6.72 -3.51
C LEU A 59 -5.13 -6.55 -4.82
N ILE A 60 -6.28 -5.88 -4.74
CA ILE A 60 -7.09 -5.56 -5.92
C ILE A 60 -6.30 -4.63 -6.87
N PHE A 61 -5.70 -3.56 -6.35
CA PHE A 61 -4.91 -2.63 -7.15
C PHE A 61 -3.70 -3.31 -7.80
N ILE A 62 -3.01 -4.20 -7.08
CA ILE A 62 -1.91 -4.99 -7.66
C ILE A 62 -2.42 -5.86 -8.78
N ALA A 63 -3.53 -6.59 -8.60
CA ALA A 63 -4.07 -7.43 -9.66
C ALA A 63 -4.43 -6.63 -10.91
N VAL A 64 -5.07 -5.46 -10.72
CA VAL A 64 -5.42 -4.56 -11.82
C VAL A 64 -4.17 -3.96 -12.47
N ALA A 65 -3.19 -3.51 -11.68
CA ALA A 65 -1.95 -2.93 -12.18
C ALA A 65 -1.11 -3.96 -12.92
N SER A 66 -0.91 -5.16 -12.37
CA SER A 66 -0.21 -6.25 -13.04
C SER A 66 -0.85 -6.61 -14.38
N ALA A 67 -2.18 -6.62 -14.47
CA ALA A 67 -2.88 -6.80 -15.74
C ALA A 67 -2.69 -5.60 -16.68
N ALA A 68 -2.67 -4.37 -16.18
CA ALA A 68 -2.44 -3.17 -16.99
C ALA A 68 -0.99 -3.10 -17.52
N LEU A 69 0.00 -3.57 -16.75
CA LEU A 69 1.42 -3.53 -17.14
C LEU A 69 1.76 -4.49 -18.28
N THR A 70 0.90 -5.45 -18.62
CA THR A 70 1.10 -6.27 -19.83
C THR A 70 0.88 -5.46 -21.11
N ILE A 71 0.23 -4.30 -21.02
CA ILE A 71 0.04 -3.40 -22.15
C ILE A 71 1.36 -2.64 -22.40
N PRO A 72 1.90 -2.66 -23.63
CA PRO A 72 3.14 -1.97 -23.94
C PRO A 72 3.02 -0.47 -23.65
N PHE A 73 4.11 0.15 -23.21
CA PHE A 73 4.22 1.57 -22.82
C PHE A 73 3.48 2.00 -21.54
N VAL A 74 2.63 1.16 -20.93
CA VAL A 74 1.98 1.53 -19.65
C VAL A 74 3.02 1.75 -18.53
N GLN A 75 4.05 0.90 -18.46
CA GLN A 75 5.17 1.09 -17.52
C GLN A 75 5.90 2.42 -17.75
N LEU A 76 6.09 2.82 -19.02
CA LEU A 76 6.75 4.08 -19.37
C LEU A 76 5.91 5.29 -18.92
N ILE A 77 4.60 5.26 -19.20
CA ILE A 77 3.67 6.32 -18.81
C ILE A 77 3.57 6.40 -17.28
N GLY A 78 3.46 5.25 -16.60
CA GLY A 78 3.43 5.18 -15.14
C GLY A 78 4.71 5.74 -14.51
N GLY A 79 5.89 5.37 -15.02
CA GLY A 79 7.16 5.91 -14.56
C GLY A 79 7.28 7.43 -14.77
N LEU A 80 6.87 7.95 -15.93
CA LEU A 80 6.85 9.39 -16.19
C LEU A 80 5.88 10.14 -15.26
N LEU A 81 4.71 9.55 -14.98
CA LEU A 81 3.74 10.10 -14.05
C LEU A 81 4.33 10.19 -12.63
N LEU A 82 5.02 9.16 -12.15
CA LEU A 82 5.66 9.15 -10.85
C LEU A 82 6.76 10.21 -10.73
N VAL A 83 7.59 10.37 -11.77
CA VAL A 83 8.61 11.44 -11.83
C VAL A 83 7.94 12.82 -11.75
N TRP A 84 6.83 13.02 -12.46
CA TRP A 84 6.07 14.26 -12.40
C TRP A 84 5.48 14.52 -11.01
N ILE A 85 4.90 13.51 -10.36
CA ILE A 85 4.39 13.61 -8.98
C ILE A 85 5.52 13.97 -8.01
N ALA A 86 6.68 13.30 -8.11
CA ALA A 86 7.84 13.58 -7.27
C ALA A 86 8.33 15.04 -7.41
N VAL A 87 8.42 15.55 -8.64
CA VAL A 87 8.78 16.96 -8.90
C VAL A 87 7.72 17.91 -8.35
N LYS A 88 6.44 17.58 -8.53
CA LYS A 88 5.32 18.38 -8.00
C LYS A 88 5.35 18.45 -6.48
N LEU A 89 5.66 17.33 -5.81
CA LEU A 89 5.75 17.24 -4.36
C LEU A 89 6.91 18.08 -3.81
N VAL A 90 8.09 18.01 -4.43
CA VAL A 90 9.27 18.81 -4.05
C VAL A 90 9.01 20.32 -4.23
N ARG A 91 8.18 20.70 -5.21
CA ARG A 91 7.83 22.11 -5.46
C ARG A 91 6.81 22.67 -4.48
N GLY A 92 6.24 21.85 -3.59
CA GLY A 92 5.38 22.31 -2.50
C GLY A 92 4.08 22.97 -2.97
N GLU A 93 3.56 22.59 -4.14
CA GLU A 93 2.23 23.06 -4.56
C GLU A 93 1.19 22.56 -3.53
N PRO A 94 0.39 23.45 -2.92
CA PRO A 94 -0.57 23.05 -1.89
C PRO A 94 -1.58 22.09 -2.50
N GLY A 95 -1.42 20.80 -2.17
CA GLY A 95 -2.42 19.79 -2.43
C GLY A 95 -3.69 20.18 -1.70
N ALA A 96 -4.84 19.97 -2.35
CA ALA A 96 -6.14 20.20 -1.75
C ALA A 96 -6.20 19.46 -0.40
N GLU A 97 -6.20 20.21 0.69
CA GLU A 97 -6.53 19.69 2.01
C GLU A 97 -7.94 19.11 1.91
N HIS A 98 -8.03 17.79 1.75
CA HIS A 98 -9.28 17.11 2.01
C HIS A 98 -9.52 17.26 3.51
N ASP A 99 -10.45 18.16 3.83
CA ASP A 99 -11.06 18.34 5.13
C ASP A 99 -11.71 17.00 5.53
N LEU A 100 -10.89 16.06 6.02
CA LEU A 100 -11.32 14.79 6.59
C LEU A 100 -11.97 15.12 7.93
N ARG A 101 -13.18 15.68 7.86
CA ARG A 101 -14.00 16.04 9.00
C ARG A 101 -14.15 14.80 9.86
N GLY A 102 -13.54 14.88 11.05
CA GLY A 102 -13.57 13.83 12.06
C GLY A 102 -14.98 13.55 12.53
N GLY A 103 -15.68 12.64 11.87
CA GLY A 103 -16.76 11.88 12.47
C GLY A 103 -16.18 10.82 13.41
N THR A 104 -16.66 10.78 14.65
CA THR A 104 -16.24 9.88 15.74
C THR A 104 -16.66 8.41 15.56
N SER A 105 -16.96 7.98 14.32
CA SER A 105 -17.51 6.65 14.03
C SER A 105 -16.45 5.70 13.48
N LEU A 106 -16.57 4.43 13.86
CA LEU A 106 -15.73 3.34 13.35
C LEU A 106 -15.71 3.31 11.81
N ALA A 107 -16.86 3.51 11.18
CA ALA A 107 -16.99 3.53 9.72
C ALA A 107 -16.23 4.70 9.09
N ASN A 108 -16.22 5.87 9.73
CA ASN A 108 -15.46 7.01 9.24
C ASN A 108 -13.94 6.79 9.36
N ALA A 109 -13.49 6.21 10.49
CA ALA A 109 -12.09 5.86 10.66
C ALA A 109 -11.63 4.85 9.60
N VAL A 110 -12.43 3.82 9.33
CA VAL A 110 -12.15 2.83 8.28
C VAL A 110 -12.14 3.51 6.90
N TRP A 111 -13.10 4.39 6.60
CA TRP A 111 -13.14 5.13 5.33
C TRP A 111 -11.87 5.99 5.13
N VAL A 112 -11.46 6.73 6.15
CA VAL A 112 -10.22 7.53 6.12
C VAL A 112 -9.00 6.64 5.84
N ILE A 113 -8.92 5.48 6.48
CA ILE A 113 -7.84 4.51 6.24
C ILE A 113 -7.85 4.02 4.80
N LEU A 114 -9.01 3.62 4.27
CA LEU A 114 -9.11 3.13 2.89
C LEU A 114 -8.78 4.22 1.86
N VAL A 115 -9.25 5.45 2.04
CA VAL A 115 -8.96 6.54 1.11
C VAL A 115 -7.48 6.91 1.16
N ALA A 116 -6.90 7.02 2.35
CA ALA A 116 -5.49 7.33 2.49
C ALA A 116 -4.60 6.20 1.93
N ASP A 117 -4.93 4.94 2.23
CA ASP A 117 -4.25 3.79 1.62
C ASP A 117 -4.46 3.76 0.11
N ALA A 118 -5.61 4.14 -0.43
CA ALA A 118 -5.80 4.20 -1.89
C ALA A 118 -4.87 5.24 -2.56
N VAL A 119 -4.75 6.42 -1.95
CA VAL A 119 -3.91 7.51 -2.47
C VAL A 119 -2.43 7.14 -2.35
N MET A 120 -2.02 6.57 -1.21
CA MET A 120 -0.64 6.15 -0.96
C MET A 120 -0.28 4.82 -1.62
N SER A 121 -1.22 3.92 -1.88
CA SER A 121 -0.90 2.61 -2.47
C SER A 121 -0.68 2.69 -3.96
N LEU A 122 -1.09 3.75 -4.66
CA LEU A 122 -0.93 3.85 -6.11
C LEU A 122 0.54 3.77 -6.55
N ASP A 123 1.46 4.41 -5.82
CA ASP A 123 2.90 4.35 -6.11
C ASP A 123 3.53 3.03 -5.61
N ASN A 124 3.12 2.53 -4.44
CA ASN A 124 3.55 1.25 -3.87
C ASN A 124 3.19 0.07 -4.79
N VAL A 125 1.95 0.06 -5.28
CA VAL A 125 1.40 -0.97 -6.16
C VAL A 125 2.19 -1.05 -7.46
N LEU A 126 2.54 0.09 -8.07
CA LEU A 126 3.34 0.12 -9.29
C LEU A 126 4.74 -0.45 -9.06
N GLY A 127 5.37 -0.12 -7.91
CA GLY A 127 6.68 -0.67 -7.53
C GLY A 127 6.64 -2.18 -7.28
N VAL A 128 5.66 -2.65 -6.51
CA VAL A 128 5.49 -4.09 -6.22
C VAL A 128 5.10 -4.87 -7.47
N ALA A 129 4.20 -4.35 -8.30
CA ALA A 129 3.79 -4.99 -9.55
C ALA A 129 4.95 -5.09 -10.54
N ALA A 130 5.83 -4.08 -10.59
CA ALA A 130 7.06 -4.12 -11.39
C ALA A 130 8.07 -5.14 -10.84
N ALA A 131 8.28 -5.17 -9.51
CA ALA A 131 9.21 -6.12 -8.88
C ALA A 131 8.74 -7.58 -8.98
N ALA A 132 7.42 -7.80 -9.06
CA ALA A 132 6.83 -9.13 -9.17
C ALA A 132 6.76 -9.67 -10.59
N ASP A 133 6.95 -8.83 -11.62
CA ASP A 133 6.99 -9.23 -13.03
C ASP A 133 5.75 -10.08 -13.46
N GLY A 134 4.59 -9.74 -12.90
CA GLY A 134 3.33 -10.44 -13.17
C GLY A 134 3.07 -11.72 -12.34
N ASP A 135 3.99 -12.17 -11.49
CA ASP A 135 3.72 -13.31 -10.59
C ASP A 135 2.95 -12.88 -9.34
N LEU A 136 1.62 -12.92 -9.47
CA LEU A 136 0.68 -12.65 -8.37
C LEU A 136 0.93 -13.52 -7.13
N ARG A 137 1.49 -14.73 -7.26
CA ARG A 137 1.77 -15.60 -6.10
C ARG A 137 2.90 -15.05 -5.25
N LEU A 138 3.94 -14.51 -5.90
CA LEU A 138 5.06 -13.82 -5.24
C LEU A 138 4.56 -12.59 -4.47
N VAL A 139 3.64 -11.82 -5.06
CA VAL A 139 3.06 -10.64 -4.40
C VAL A 139 2.25 -11.01 -3.17
N VAL A 140 1.31 -11.97 -3.31
CA VAL A 140 0.47 -12.41 -2.20
C VAL A 140 1.33 -12.96 -1.06
N PHE A 141 2.37 -13.75 -1.38
CA PHE A 141 3.30 -14.27 -0.38
C PHE A 141 4.11 -13.17 0.30
N GLY A 142 4.65 -12.22 -0.46
CA GLY A 142 5.41 -11.07 0.07
C GLY A 142 4.58 -10.19 1.01
N ILE A 143 3.35 -9.86 0.62
CA ILE A 143 2.42 -9.06 1.43
C ILE A 143 1.96 -9.82 2.68
N THR A 144 1.70 -11.12 2.54
CA THR A 144 1.33 -11.96 3.69
C THR A 144 2.47 -12.04 4.71
N LEU A 145 3.71 -12.03 4.25
CA LEU A 145 4.90 -12.04 5.11
C LEU A 145 5.16 -10.67 5.75
N SER A 146 4.94 -9.57 5.03
CA SER A 146 5.17 -8.21 5.54
C SER A 146 4.09 -7.75 6.53
N LEU A 147 2.84 -8.18 6.34
CA LEU A 147 1.71 -7.73 7.15
C LEU A 147 1.85 -7.93 8.66
N PRO A 148 2.25 -9.12 9.16
CA PRO A 148 2.46 -9.33 10.58
C PRO A 148 3.57 -8.43 11.14
N LEU A 149 4.62 -8.15 10.37
CA LEU A 149 5.73 -7.28 10.78
C LEU A 149 5.26 -5.83 10.97
N VAL A 150 4.41 -5.33 10.06
CA VAL A 150 3.85 -3.98 10.14
C VAL A 150 2.85 -3.86 11.29
N VAL A 151 1.98 -4.86 11.46
CA VAL A 151 0.95 -4.86 12.53
C VAL A 151 1.57 -5.03 13.91
N TRP A 152 2.64 -5.83 14.07
CA TRP A 152 3.36 -5.93 15.34
C TRP A 152 4.29 -4.76 15.62
N GLY A 153 4.69 -4.02 14.58
CA GLY A 153 5.50 -2.81 14.71
C GLY A 153 4.72 -1.52 14.99
N SER A 154 3.37 -1.54 14.96
CA SER A 154 2.50 -0.35 15.05
C SER A 154 1.50 -0.33 16.21
#